data_AF-A0A9X3SSH4-F1
#
_entry.id   AF-A0A9X3SSH4-F1
#
_cell.length_a   1.000
_cell.length_b   1.000
_cell.length_c   1.000
_cell.angle_alpha   90.00
_cell.angle_beta   90.00
_cell.angle_gamma   90.00
#
_symmetry.space_group_name_H-M   'P 1'
#
loop_
_entity.id
_entity.type
_entity.pdbx_description
1 polymer ?
#
loop_
_entity_poly.entity_id
_entity_poly.type
_entity_poly.pdbx_seq_one_letter_code
_entity_poly.pdbx_strand_id
1 'polypeptide(L)'
;MSKTWFITGASRGFGRTWTVAALERGDRVAATARDTNALNDLIERFGDAVLPIRLDADDRDAGIAASKPRTGISADSTWWSTTRPARR
;
A
#
# COMPACT_ATOMS: atom_id res chain seq x y z
N MET A 1 11.07 15.39 1.21
CA MET A 1 10.87 14.30 0.22
C MET A 1 9.88 13.31 0.80
N SER A 2 8.77 13.07 0.10
CA SER A 2 7.77 12.06 0.48
C SER A 2 8.30 10.66 0.17
N LYS A 3 8.26 9.74 1.13
CA LYS A 3 8.64 8.33 0.93
C LYS A 3 7.44 7.49 0.51
N THR A 4 7.72 6.36 -0.13
CA THR A 4 6.72 5.34 -0.45
C THR A 4 6.99 4.10 0.41
N TRP A 5 5.97 3.62 1.11
CA TRP A 5 6.04 2.46 2.00
C TRP A 5 5.26 1.30 1.41
N PHE A 6 5.77 0.08 1.57
CA PHE A 6 5.03 -1.16 1.34
C PHE A 6 4.88 -1.86 2.70
N ILE A 7 3.65 -1.96 3.19
CA ILE A 7 3.37 -2.48 4.53
C ILE A 7 2.47 -3.69 4.40
N THR A 8 2.93 -4.84 4.91
CA THR A 8 2.13 -6.06 5.00
C THR A 8 1.31 -6.10 6.29
N GLY A 9 0.09 -6.62 6.21
CA GLY A 9 -0.79 -6.73 7.39
C GLY A 9 -1.28 -5.37 7.91
N ALA A 10 -1.52 -4.41 7.01
CA ALA A 10 -1.93 -3.04 7.34
C ALA A 10 -3.35 -2.92 7.94
N SER A 11 -4.13 -4.01 7.99
CA SER A 11 -5.49 -3.99 8.52
C SER A 11 -5.56 -3.85 10.04
N ARG A 12 -4.53 -4.24 10.79
CA ARG A 12 -4.52 -4.20 12.27
C ARG A 12 -3.12 -4.23 12.87
N GLY A 13 -3.04 -4.07 14.19
CA GLY A 13 -1.79 -4.18 14.96
C GLY A 13 -0.73 -3.20 14.47
N PHE A 14 0.54 -3.62 14.52
CA PHE A 14 1.68 -2.79 14.12
C PHE A 14 1.61 -2.31 12.68
N GLY A 15 1.18 -3.16 11.74
CA GLY A 15 1.03 -2.78 10.33
C GLY A 15 0.14 -1.56 10.17
N ARG A 16 -1.02 -1.56 10.82
CA ARG A 16 -1.94 -0.42 10.82
C ARG A 16 -1.36 0.83 11.48
N THR A 17 -0.73 0.69 12.64
CA THR A 17 -0.10 1.82 13.35
C THR A 17 0.95 2.50 12.47
N TRP A 18 1.78 1.71 11.78
CA TRP A 18 2.84 2.23 10.91
C TRP A 18 2.27 2.87 9.65
N THR A 19 1.22 2.26 9.07
CA THR A 19 0.48 2.85 7.95
C THR A 19 -0.04 4.23 8.31
N VAL A 20 -0.73 4.37 9.45
CA VAL A 20 -1.26 5.67 9.90
C VAL A 20 -0.12 6.68 10.11
N ALA A 21 0.93 6.29 10.83
CA ALA A 21 2.04 7.21 11.12
C ALA A 21 2.77 7.70 9.86
N ALA A 22 2.96 6.82 8.86
CA ALA A 22 3.55 7.21 7.58
C ALA A 22 2.63 8.18 6.82
N LEU A 23 1.33 7.89 6.74
CA LEU A 23 0.36 8.73 6.06
C LEU A 23 0.20 10.11 6.72
N GLU A 24 0.20 10.18 8.04
CA GLU A 24 0.15 11.45 8.79
C GLU A 24 1.39 12.32 8.55
N ARG A 25 2.53 11.71 8.22
CA ARG A 25 3.75 12.42 7.82
C ARG A 25 3.70 12.95 6.38
N GLY A 26 2.66 12.59 5.61
CA GLY A 26 2.54 12.91 4.18
C GLY A 26 3.28 11.95 3.26
N ASP A 27 3.65 10.77 3.75
CA ASP A 27 4.17 9.69 2.90
C ASP A 27 3.03 8.94 2.20
N ARG A 28 3.39 8.13 1.21
CA ARG A 28 2.46 7.23 0.52
C ARG A 28 2.63 5.81 1.01
N VAL A 29 1.54 5.06 1.12
CA VAL A 29 1.57 3.68 1.61
C VAL A 29 0.80 2.76 0.68
N ALA A 30 1.50 1.74 0.17
CA ALA A 30 0.90 0.52 -0.34
C ALA A 30 0.61 -0.41 0.84
N ALA A 31 -0.65 -0.43 1.25
CA ALA A 31 -1.13 -1.11 2.44
C ALA A 31 -1.73 -2.45 2.04
N THR A 32 -1.15 -3.56 2.51
CA THR A 32 -1.65 -4.89 2.17
C THR A 32 -2.51 -5.51 3.27
N ALA A 33 -3.58 -6.19 2.87
CA ALA A 33 -4.47 -6.90 3.79
C ALA A 33 -5.16 -8.08 3.09
N ARG A 34 -5.57 -9.10 3.85
CA ARG A 34 -6.41 -10.19 3.34
C ARG A 34 -7.80 -9.70 2.92
N ASP A 35 -8.32 -8.68 3.61
CA ASP A 35 -9.53 -7.96 3.24
C ASP A 35 -9.20 -6.47 3.15
N THR A 36 -9.34 -5.91 1.94
CA THR A 36 -9.07 -4.50 1.67
C THR A 36 -10.14 -3.58 2.26
N ASN A 37 -11.33 -4.09 2.58
CA ASN A 37 -12.38 -3.29 3.23
C ASN A 37 -11.93 -2.75 4.60
N ALA A 38 -11.04 -3.48 5.27
CA ALA A 38 -10.42 -3.04 6.53
C ALA A 38 -9.49 -1.82 6.37
N LEU A 39 -9.26 -1.36 5.14
CA LEU A 39 -8.45 -0.18 4.82
C LEU A 39 -9.32 0.99 4.30
N ASN A 40 -10.64 0.82 4.17
CA ASN A 40 -11.52 1.84 3.61
C ASN A 40 -11.47 3.15 4.40
N ASP A 41 -11.37 3.06 5.73
CA ASP A 41 -11.25 4.24 6.59
C ASP A 41 -9.96 5.04 6.31
N LEU A 42 -8.87 4.35 5.97
CA LEU A 42 -7.60 4.99 5.58
C LEU A 42 -7.73 5.64 4.20
N ILE A 43 -8.43 5.00 3.27
CA ILE A 43 -8.70 5.55 1.94
C ILE A 43 -9.62 6.78 2.05
N GLU A 44 -10.64 6.76 2.89
CA GLU A 44 -11.51 7.91 3.13
C GLU A 44 -10.73 9.08 3.74
N ARG A 45 -9.85 8.80 4.71
CA ARG A 45 -9.09 9.83 5.43
C ARG A 45 -7.93 10.42 4.63
N PHE A 46 -7.19 9.57 3.92
CA PHE A 46 -5.92 9.95 3.27
C PHE A 46 -5.98 9.89 1.74
N GLY A 47 -7.08 9.37 1.19
CA GLY A 47 -7.37 9.32 -0.23
C GLY A 47 -6.23 8.70 -1.02
N ASP A 48 -5.65 9.57 -1.83
CA ASP A 48 -4.62 9.27 -2.79
C ASP A 48 -3.23 9.01 -2.16
N ALA A 49 -3.08 9.02 -0.85
CA ALA A 49 -1.85 8.55 -0.21
C ALA A 49 -1.87 7.05 0.09
N VAL A 50 -3.01 6.37 -0.05
CA VAL A 50 -3.19 4.95 0.26
C VAL A 50 -3.47 4.13 -0.99
N LEU A 51 -2.73 3.04 -1.16
CA LEU A 51 -2.95 2.05 -2.21
C LEU A 51 -3.28 0.72 -1.52
N PRO A 52 -4.56 0.32 -1.45
CA PRO A 52 -4.94 -0.96 -0.87
C PRO A 52 -4.55 -2.09 -1.82
N ILE A 53 -3.87 -3.11 -1.29
CA ILE A 53 -3.48 -4.30 -2.05
C ILE A 53 -4.01 -5.53 -1.31
N ARG A 54 -4.83 -6.34 -1.98
CA ARG A 54 -5.22 -7.64 -1.43
C ARG A 54 -4.00 -8.56 -1.44
N LEU A 55 -3.58 -9.03 -0.28
CA LEU A 55 -2.48 -9.97 -0.13
C LEU A 55 -2.73 -10.89 1.06
N ASP A 56 -2.50 -12.19 0.85
CA ASP A 56 -2.30 -13.12 1.95
C ASP A 56 -0.80 -13.23 2.26
N ALA A 57 -0.42 -13.00 3.51
CA ALA A 57 1.00 -12.97 3.91
C ALA A 57 1.60 -14.37 4.06
N ASP A 58 0.75 -15.40 4.20
CA ASP A 58 1.19 -16.79 4.27
C ASP A 58 1.57 -17.34 2.88
N ASP A 59 1.13 -16.67 1.80
CA ASP A 59 1.54 -16.98 0.43
C ASP A 59 2.81 -16.20 0.05
N ARG A 60 3.93 -16.90 0.12
CA ARG A 60 5.25 -16.34 -0.19
C ARG A 60 5.35 -15.82 -1.63
N ASP A 61 4.78 -16.54 -2.60
CA ASP A 61 4.89 -16.18 -4.00
C ASP A 61 4.02 -14.98 -4.32
N ALA A 62 2.83 -14.90 -3.73
CA ALA A 62 2.00 -13.70 -3.78
C ALA A 62 2.70 -12.48 -3.15
N GLY A 63 3.41 -12.67 -2.03
CA GLY A 63 4.19 -11.60 -1.38
C GLY A 63 5.32 -11.08 -2.28
N ILE A 64 6.03 -11.99 -2.96
CA ILE A 64 7.08 -11.61 -3.91
C ILE A 64 6.47 -10.89 -5.13
N ALA A 65 5.34 -11.37 -5.64
CA ALA A 65 4.65 -10.72 -6.77
C ALA A 65 4.16 -9.32 -6.40
N ALA A 66 3.58 -9.13 -5.21
CA ALA A 66 3.03 -7.85 -4.75
C ALA A 66 4.10 -6.80 -4.43
N SER A 67 5.28 -7.23 -3.94
CA SER A 67 6.40 -6.32 -3.68
C SER A 67 7.13 -5.89 -4.96
N LYS A 68 7.02 -6.68 -6.03
CA LYS A 68 7.65 -6.35 -7.30
C LYS A 68 6.89 -5.24 -8.03
N PRO A 69 7.60 -4.23 -8.56
CA PRO A 69 7.00 -3.35 -9.55
C PRO A 69 6.55 -4.18 -10.75
N ARG A 70 5.37 -3.88 -11.29
CA ARG A 70 4.90 -4.43 -12.55
C ARG A 70 5.93 -4.03 -13.62
N THR A 71 6.75 -5.01 -14.03
CA THR A 71 8.03 -4.92 -14.78
C THR A 71 8.46 -3.55 -15.29
N GLY A 72 9.66 -3.10 -14.87
CA GLY A 72 10.39 -1.96 -15.47
C GLY A 72 10.36 -0.64 -14.71
N ILE A 73 9.85 -0.60 -13.47
CA ILE A 73 9.57 0.66 -12.77
C ILE A 73 10.28 0.71 -11.40
N SER A 74 11.03 1.78 -11.15
CA SER A 74 11.70 2.11 -9.89
C SER A 74 10.67 2.47 -8.80
N ALA A 75 10.95 2.17 -7.52
CA ALA A 75 10.09 2.45 -6.35
C ALA A 75 9.84 3.95 -6.05
N ASP A 76 10.18 4.84 -6.99
CA ASP A 76 9.92 6.26 -6.96
C ASP A 76 8.46 6.60 -7.32
N SER A 77 8.21 7.89 -7.56
CA SER A 77 6.94 8.47 -8.02
C SER A 77 6.28 7.73 -9.19
N THR A 78 7.08 7.08 -10.04
CA THR A 78 6.65 6.30 -11.21
C THR A 78 5.92 5.04 -10.80
N TRP A 79 6.42 4.32 -9.78
CA TRP A 79 5.74 3.12 -9.26
C TRP A 79 4.35 3.42 -8.73
N TRP A 80 4.21 4.52 -7.99
CA TRP A 80 2.92 4.96 -7.47
C TRP A 80 1.91 5.24 -8.59
N SER A 81 2.35 5.91 -9.64
CA SER A 81 1.50 6.32 -10.77
C SER A 81 1.04 5.12 -11.61
N THR A 82 1.91 4.12 -11.79
CA THR A 82 1.60 2.96 -12.63
C THR A 82 0.90 1.83 -11.86
N THR A 83 1.05 1.74 -10.55
CA THR A 83 0.39 0.68 -9.76
C THR A 83 -1.08 1.00 -9.51
N ARG A 84 -1.48 2.27 -9.64
CA ARG A 84 -2.89 2.63 -9.55
C ARG A 84 -3.68 2.14 -10.76
N PRO A 85 -4.82 1.45 -10.56
CA PRO A 85 -5.80 1.33 -11.61
C PRO A 85 -6.30 2.73 -11.98
N ALA A 86 -6.47 3.00 -13.28
CA ALA A 86 -7.08 4.24 -13.75
C ALA A 86 -8.45 4.37 -13.09
N ARG A 87 -8.69 5.44 -12.32
CA ARG A 87 -10.03 5.76 -11.79
C ARG A 87 -10.97 5.85 -13.00
N ARG A 88 -12.00 5.02 -13.02
CA ARG A 88 -13.13 5.16 -13.95
C ARG A 88 -14.19 6.03 -13.30
#